data_AF-A0A7Z0PB09-F1
#
_entry.id   AF-A0A7Z0PB09-F1
#
_cell.length_a   1.000
_cell.length_b   1.000
_cell.length_c   1.000
_cell.angle_alpha   90.00
_cell.angle_beta   90.00
_cell.angle_gamma   90.00
#
_symmetry.space_group_name_H-M   'P 1'
#
loop_
_entity.id
_entity.type
_entity.pdbx_description
1 polymer ?
#
loop_
_entity_poly.entity_id
_entity_poly.type
_entity_poly.pdbx_seq_one_letter_code
_entity_poly.pdbx_strand_id
1 'polypeptide(L)' 'MEDIFVVKRCNKIIIHGRRAGETVHQPAEAAVWYRIADTRTNGFIGDGYDLEYDAQRICQQLNARSQMTVRQG' A
#
# COMPACT_ATOMS: atom_id res chain seq x y z
N MET A 1 -13.96 -1.09 -18.51
CA MET A 1 -12.64 -1.72 -18.27
C MET A 1 -12.44 -1.68 -16.78
N GLU A 2 -12.33 -2.84 -16.13
CA GLU A 2 -12.06 -2.91 -14.69
C GLU A 2 -10.64 -2.39 -14.39
N ASP A 3 -10.48 -1.77 -13.23
CA ASP A 3 -9.17 -1.32 -12.76
C ASP A 3 -8.26 -2.52 -12.46
N ILE A 4 -7.08 -2.51 -13.07
CA ILE A 4 -6.06 -3.56 -12.93
C ILE A 4 -5.38 -3.44 -11.56
N PHE A 5 -5.21 -2.21 -11.08
CA PHE A 5 -4.61 -1.90 -9.81
C PHE A 5 -5.65 -1.30 -8.88
N VAL A 6 -5.63 -1.70 -7.61
CA VAL A 6 -6.54 -1.20 -6.57
C VAL A 6 -5.77 -0.87 -5.29
N VAL A 7 -6.17 0.20 -4.61
CA VAL A 7 -5.64 0.54 -3.30
C VAL A 7 -6.28 -0.36 -2.24
N LYS A 8 -5.46 -0.97 -1.39
CA LYS A 8 -5.89 -1.74 -0.23
C LYS A 8 -5.36 -1.10 1.04
N ARG A 9 -6.27 -0.81 1.98
CA ARG A 9 -5.94 -0.47 3.36
C ARG A 9 -5.39 -1.69 4.07
N CYS A 10 -4.28 -1.55 4.78
CA CYS A 10 -3.64 -2.62 5.54
C CYS A 10 -3.34 -2.14 6.96
N ASN A 11 -3.26 -3.08 7.89
CA ASN A 11 -2.84 -2.79 9.25
C ASN A 11 -1.30 -2.77 9.29
N LYS A 12 -0.73 -1.74 9.91
CA LYS A 12 0.70 -1.61 10.17
C LYS A 12 0.93 -2.00 11.62
N ILE A 13 1.72 -3.05 11.83
CA ILE A 13 2.18 -3.42 13.17
C ILE A 13 3.54 -2.76 13.36
N ILE A 14 3.60 -1.75 14.21
CA ILE A 14 4.87 -1.08 14.54
C ILE A 14 5.51 -1.86 15.69
N ILE A 15 6.65 -2.51 15.42
CA ILE A 15 7.43 -3.22 16.42
C ILE A 15 8.59 -2.32 16.85
N HIS A 16 8.53 -1.84 18.10
CA HIS A 16 9.61 -1.07 18.69
C HIS A 16 10.68 -2.02 19.24
N GLY A 17 11.91 -1.92 18.76
CA GLY A 17 13.03 -2.68 19.29
C GLY A 17 13.36 -2.24 20.73
N ARG A 18 13.63 -3.18 21.63
CA ARG A 18 13.96 -2.89 23.03
C ARG A 18 15.47 -2.77 23.21
N ARG A 19 15.91 -1.79 24.00
CA ARG A 19 17.30 -1.72 24.49
C ARG A 19 17.39 -2.30 25.91
N ALA A 20 18.55 -2.84 26.26
CA ALA A 20 18.80 -3.36 27.60
C ALA A 20 18.62 -2.25 28.65
N GLY A 21 17.76 -2.48 29.64
CA GLY A 21 17.43 -1.51 30.70
C GLY A 21 16.21 -0.63 30.43
N GLU A 22 15.53 -0.78 29.30
CA GLU A 22 14.32 0.00 28.98
C GLU A 22 13.06 -0.64 29.59
N THR A 23 12.39 0.08 30.49
CA THR A 23 11.20 -0.40 31.23
C THR A 23 9.88 0.05 30.62
N VAL A 24 9.89 1.05 29.72
CA VAL A 24 8.68 1.64 29.14
C VAL A 24 8.39 1.03 27.79
N HIS A 25 7.27 0.31 27.69
CA HIS A 25 6.73 -0.17 26.44
C HIS A 25 5.80 0.89 25.85
N GLN A 26 6.13 1.46 24.69
CA GLN A 26 5.13 2.22 23.93
C GLN A 26 4.07 1.24 23.42
N PRO A 27 2.76 1.47 23.67
CA PRO A 27 1.73 0.58 23.17
C PRO A 27 1.81 0.48 21.65
N ALA A 28 1.50 -0.69 21.11
CA ALA A 28 1.43 -0.87 19.66
C ALA A 28 0.37 0.10 19.12
N GLU A 29 0.81 1.11 18.38
CA GLU A 29 -0.10 2.04 17.73
C GLU A 29 -0.72 1.34 16.52
N ALA A 30 -2.04 1.30 16.47
CA ALA A 30 -2.76 0.79 15.31
C ALA A 30 -2.58 1.79 14.16
N ALA A 31 -1.45 1.66 13.46
CA ALA A 31 -1.17 2.46 12.30
C ALA A 31 -1.80 1.82 11.07
N VAL A 32 -2.21 2.66 10.13
CA VAL A 32 -2.71 2.24 8.83
C VAL A 32 -1.65 2.55 7.81
N TRP A 33 -1.48 1.65 6.86
CA TRP A 33 -0.77 1.94 5.63
C TRP A 33 -1.59 1.44 4.44
N TYR A 34 -1.27 1.96 3.28
CA TYR A 34 -1.94 1.63 2.03
C TYR A 34 -0.95 0.96 1.09
N ARG A 35 -1.46 0.04 0.29
CA ARG A 35 -0.70 -0.64 -0.76
C ARG A 35 -1.52 -0.72 -2.04
N ILE A 36 -0.84 -0.84 -3.17
CA ILE A 36 -1.43 -0.98 -4.50
C ILE A 36 -1.32 -2.45 -4.89
N ALA A 37 -2.46 -3.13 -4.97
CA ALA A 37 -2.57 -4.53 -5.35
C ALA A 37 -2.90 -4.67 -6.85
N ASP A 38 -2.24 -5.61 -7.53
CA ASP A 38 -2.61 -6.04 -8.89
C ASP A 38 -3.68 -7.13 -8.78
N THR A 39 -4.85 -6.89 -9.36
CA THR A 39 -6.00 -7.80 -9.28
C THR A 39 -5.82 -9.08 -10.10
N ARG A 40 -4.89 -9.09 -11.06
CA ARG A 40 -4.64 -10.23 -11.96
C ARG A 40 -3.67 -11.25 -11.37
N THR A 41 -2.66 -10.76 -10.67
CA THR A 41 -1.60 -11.60 -10.08
C THR A 41 -1.81 -11.85 -8.59
N ASN A 42 -2.77 -11.16 -7.97
CA ASN A 42 -2.97 -11.11 -6.53
C ASN A 42 -1.71 -10.64 -5.75
N GLY A 43 -0.77 -10.02 -6.46
CA GLY A 43 0.44 -9.41 -5.92
C GLY A 43 0.27 -7.92 -5.60
N PHE A 44 1.36 -7.26 -5.23
CA PHE A 44 1.39 -5.81 -4.97
C PHE A 44 2.61 -5.17 -5.64
N ILE A 45 2.45 -3.91 -6.07
CA ILE A 45 3.48 -3.16 -6.82
C ILE A 45 3.92 -1.87 -6.10
N GLY A 46 3.18 -1.45 -5.09
CA GLY A 46 3.55 -0.36 -4.20
C GLY A 46 2.99 -0.63 -2.82
N ASP A 47 3.79 -0.44 -1.78
CA ASP A 47 3.45 -0.71 -0.38
C ASP A 47 4.09 0.38 0.48
N GLY A 48 3.59 0.59 1.70
CA GLY A 48 4.19 1.55 2.63
C GLY A 48 3.69 2.98 2.54
N TYR A 49 2.56 3.24 1.86
CA TYR A 49 1.99 4.59 1.85
C TYR A 49 1.30 4.89 3.18
N ASP A 50 1.69 5.96 3.86
CA ASP A 50 1.01 6.37 5.10
C ASP A 50 -0.34 7.07 4.81
N LEU A 51 -0.50 7.69 3.63
CA LEU A 51 -1.73 8.36 3.21
C LEU A 51 -2.44 7.64 2.05
N GLU A 52 -3.77 7.50 2.15
CA GLU A 52 -4.60 6.88 1.11
C GLU A 52 -4.51 7.64 -0.21
N TYR A 53 -4.51 8.97 -0.12
CA TYR A 53 -4.49 9.87 -1.27
C TYR A 53 -3.26 9.65 -2.16
N ASP A 54 -2.08 9.45 -1.56
CA ASP A 54 -0.86 9.19 -2.30
C ASP A 54 -0.91 7.83 -3.01
N ALA A 55 -1.39 6.80 -2.32
CA ALA A 55 -1.60 5.48 -2.91
C ALA A 55 -2.61 5.53 -4.07
N GLN A 56 -3.70 6.30 -3.93
CA GLN A 56 -4.72 6.48 -4.96
C GLN A 56 -4.17 7.20 -6.19
N ARG A 57 -3.39 8.28 -6.01
CA ARG A 57 -2.77 8.99 -7.13
C ARG A 57 -1.88 8.07 -7.97
N ILE A 58 -1.03 7.27 -7.33
CA ILE A 58 -0.16 6.34 -8.04
C ILE A 58 -0.98 5.22 -8.69
N CYS A 59 -1.97 4.68 -7.99
CA CYS A 59 -2.88 3.65 -8.52
C CYS A 59 -3.59 4.12 -9.80
N GLN A 60 -4.11 5.35 -9.82
CA GLN A 60 -4.74 5.95 -11.00
C GLN A 60 -3.76 6.11 -12.16
N GLN A 61 -2.52 6.55 -11.90
CA GLN A 61 -1.49 6.65 -12.93
C GLN A 61 -1.13 5.29 -13.53
N LEU A 62 -1.05 4.25 -12.70
CA LEU A 62 -0.80 2.88 -13.16
C LEU A 62 -1.94 2.36 -14.03
N ASN A 63 -3.19 2.54 -13.60
CA ASN A 63 -4.36 2.15 -14.38
C ASN A 63 -4.42 2.90 -15.71
N ALA A 64 -4.19 4.22 -15.72
CA ALA A 64 -4.18 5.01 -16.96
C ALA A 64 -3.09 4.53 -17.95
N ARG A 65 -1.89 4.20 -17.47
CA ARG A 65 -0.81 3.66 -18.31
C ARG A 65 -1.13 2.28 -18.85
N SER A 66 -1.68 1.38 -18.04
CA SER A 66 -2.04 0.04 -18.50
C SER A 66 -3.23 0.03 -19.47
N GLN A 67 -4.17 0.97 -19.33
CA GLN A 67 -5.24 1.14 -20.32
C GLN A 67 -4.71 1.58 -21.69
N MET A 68 -3.64 2.38 -21.76
CA MET A 68 -3.02 2.75 -23.03
C MET A 68 -2.36 1.56 -23.73
N THR A 69 -1.72 0.65 -22.98
CA THR A 69 -1.09 -0.54 -23.54
C THR A 69 -2.12 -1.50 -24.15
N VAL A 70 -3.30 -1.62 -23.56
CA VAL A 70 -4.38 -2.48 -24.08
C VAL A 70 -5.02 -1.92 -25.35
N ARG A 71 -5.02 -0.58 -25.54
CA ARG A 71 -5.64 0.06 -26.72
C ARG A 71 -4.72 0.09 -27.95
N GLN A 72 -3.45 -0.26 -27.83
CA GLN A 72 -2.50 -0.35 -28.95
C GLN A 72 -2.22 -1.79 -29.41
N GLY A 73 -2.99 -2.77 -28.91
CA GLY A 73 -2.95 -4.17 -29.34
C GLY A 73 -4.07 -4.50 -30.30
#